data_AF-A0A8T5NIA8-F1
#
_entry.id   AF-A0A8T5NIA8-F1
#
_cell.length_a   1.000
_cell.length_b   1.000
_cell.length_c   1.000
_cell.angle_alpha   90.00
_cell.angle_beta   90.00
_cell.angle_gamma   90.00
#
_symmetry.space_group_name_H-M   'P 1'
#
loop_
_entity.id
_entity.type
_entity.pdbx_description
1 polymer ?
#
loop_
_entity_poly.entity_id
_entity_poly.type
_entity_poly.pdbx_seq_one_letter_code
_entity_poly.pdbx_strand_id
1 'polypeptide(L)'
;MINRLIEKYSKFVTSRPFIVLTAVIVISAFAIIMAGTIQVKSTEQRDFLPKDVEVMNTLFKIEDEFGSTNMVFLVVEIDPQYSGSDEVSDVRDPVVIRYMDRMSQLAAHTDDVIDVSSPASMLKSLNNGRLPQSLREVQEITGKNGLFDRYFSKDYTMALVRIQTTDDVDLNNLEDELGKILKEIPAPPGINAQLGGTVLEGQVMSKSIGPDMARTTTYSLVGILMVILIVFRSVKYGFTPLTTIIFGSLWAMGYVGFIGMGLTS
;
A
#
# COMPACT_ATOMS: atom_id res chain seq x y z
N MET A 1 49.11 6.00 -22.73
CA MET A 1 48.19 7.00 -23.32
C MET A 1 47.27 7.62 -22.26
N ILE A 2 46.64 6.81 -21.41
CA ILE A 2 45.74 7.27 -20.32
C ILE A 2 46.41 8.25 -19.35
N ASN A 3 47.65 7.99 -18.91
CA ASN A 3 48.34 8.89 -17.96
C ASN A 3 48.51 10.32 -18.49
N ARG A 4 48.77 10.50 -19.80
CA ARG A 4 48.88 11.84 -20.42
C ARG A 4 47.52 12.55 -20.47
N LEU A 5 46.42 11.82 -20.62
CA LEU A 5 45.06 12.39 -20.59
C LEU A 5 44.70 12.86 -19.18
N ILE A 6 44.98 12.03 -18.17
CA ILE A 6 44.75 12.38 -16.75
C ILE A 6 45.60 13.60 -16.36
N GLU A 7 46.86 13.66 -16.79
CA GLU A 7 47.74 14.78 -16.47
C GLU A 7 47.29 16.09 -17.13
N LYS A 8 46.82 16.03 -18.39
CA LYS A 8 46.21 17.19 -19.08
C LYS A 8 44.95 17.66 -18.37
N TYR A 9 44.07 16.74 -17.97
CA TYR A 9 42.85 17.06 -17.24
C TYR A 9 43.17 17.71 -15.88
N SER A 10 44.09 17.13 -15.11
CA SER A 10 44.53 17.67 -13.82
C SER A 10 45.11 19.09 -13.97
N LYS A 11 45.96 19.32 -14.97
CA LYS A 11 46.49 20.67 -15.29
C LYS A 11 45.38 21.66 -15.67
N PHE A 12 44.36 21.22 -16.40
CA PHE A 12 43.21 22.07 -16.73
C PHE A 12 42.40 22.47 -15.49
N VAL A 13 42.07 21.48 -14.63
CA VAL A 13 41.29 21.72 -13.40
C VAL A 13 42.03 22.66 -12.44
N THR A 14 43.34 22.48 -12.29
CA THR A 14 44.17 23.31 -11.41
C THR A 14 44.47 24.70 -11.97
N SER A 15 44.62 24.85 -13.29
CA SER A 15 44.90 26.16 -13.91
C SER A 15 43.68 27.06 -14.06
N ARG A 16 42.47 26.50 -14.10
CA ARG A 16 41.22 27.26 -14.28
C ARG A 16 40.13 26.88 -13.26
N PRO A 17 40.39 27.04 -11.95
CA PRO A 17 39.49 26.55 -10.90
C PRO A 17 38.12 27.22 -10.93
N PHE A 18 38.04 28.53 -11.21
CA PHE A 18 36.76 29.25 -11.29
C PHE A 18 35.86 28.73 -12.42
N ILE A 19 36.43 28.41 -13.60
CA ILE A 19 35.65 27.88 -14.73
C ILE A 19 35.04 26.51 -14.37
N VAL A 20 35.85 25.65 -13.75
CA VAL A 20 35.37 24.32 -13.31
C VAL A 20 34.28 24.47 -12.25
N LEU A 21 34.47 25.36 -11.29
CA LEU A 21 33.48 25.60 -10.23
C LEU A 21 32.15 26.14 -10.80
N THR A 22 32.21 27.08 -11.76
CA THR A 22 31.02 27.56 -12.46
C THR A 22 30.34 26.44 -13.23
N ALA A 23 31.09 25.60 -13.95
CA ALA A 23 30.52 24.45 -14.67
C ALA A 23 29.81 23.47 -13.72
N VAL A 24 30.43 23.14 -12.58
CA VAL A 24 29.83 22.28 -11.54
C VAL A 24 28.53 22.89 -11.00
N ILE A 25 28.50 24.19 -10.73
CA ILE A 25 27.30 24.89 -10.25
C ILE A 25 26.19 24.85 -11.32
N VAL A 26 26.52 25.11 -12.58
CA VAL A 26 25.55 25.08 -13.69
C VAL A 26 24.97 23.67 -13.87
N ILE A 27 25.82 22.65 -13.89
CA ILE A 27 25.38 21.25 -13.99
C ILE A 27 24.50 20.87 -12.79
N SER A 28 24.88 21.32 -11.59
CA SER A 28 24.11 21.03 -10.37
C SER A 28 22.76 21.73 -10.37
N ALA A 29 22.69 23.00 -10.82
CA ALA A 29 21.43 23.72 -10.96
C ALA A 29 20.51 23.05 -11.99
N PHE A 30 21.07 22.63 -13.13
CA PHE A 30 20.33 21.85 -14.13
C PHE A 30 19.83 20.52 -13.53
N ALA A 31 20.69 19.79 -12.81
CA ALA A 31 20.32 18.54 -12.16
C ALA A 31 19.20 18.73 -11.12
N ILE A 32 19.20 19.81 -10.34
CA ILE A 32 18.13 20.14 -9.40
C ILE A 32 16.80 20.35 -10.13
N ILE A 33 16.81 21.13 -11.22
CA ILE A 33 15.62 21.40 -12.03
C ILE A 33 15.06 20.09 -12.58
N MET A 34 15.91 19.25 -13.16
CA MET A 34 15.49 17.95 -13.71
C MET A 34 15.09 16.96 -12.63
N ALA A 35 15.72 16.96 -11.46
CA ALA A 35 15.30 16.11 -10.35
C ALA A 35 13.87 16.44 -9.89
N GLY A 36 13.46 17.71 -9.99
CA GLY A 36 12.08 18.13 -9.71
C GLY A 36 11.03 17.63 -10.71
N THR A 37 11.44 17.14 -11.90
CA THR A 37 10.52 16.57 -12.89
C THR A 37 10.32 15.07 -12.74
N ILE A 38 10.99 14.44 -11.77
CA ILE A 38 10.83 13.02 -11.50
C ILE A 38 9.41 12.76 -11.00
N GLN A 39 8.65 11.96 -11.74
CA GLN A 39 7.37 11.44 -11.29
C GLN A 39 7.63 10.17 -10.47
N VAL A 40 7.14 10.16 -9.23
CA VAL A 40 7.09 8.94 -8.42
C VAL A 40 5.84 8.18 -8.83
N LYS A 41 6.02 6.98 -9.38
CA LYS A 41 4.92 6.06 -9.64
C LYS A 41 4.92 5.01 -8.55
N SER A 42 3.75 4.74 -7.97
CA SER A 42 3.56 3.60 -7.08
C SER A 42 3.90 2.33 -7.85
N THR A 43 4.83 1.52 -7.35
CA THR A 43 5.17 0.26 -8.00
C THR A 43 4.01 -0.69 -7.78
N GLU A 44 3.28 -1.01 -8.85
CA GLU A 44 2.26 -2.04 -8.77
C GLU A 44 2.92 -3.42 -8.79
N GLN A 45 2.32 -4.39 -8.09
CA GLN A 45 2.77 -5.79 -8.13
C GLN A 45 2.89 -6.31 -9.58
N ARG A 46 2.05 -5.76 -10.48
CA ARG A 46 2.00 -6.04 -11.92
C ARG A 46 3.27 -5.65 -12.65
N ASP A 47 3.99 -4.62 -12.20
CA ASP A 47 5.23 -4.16 -12.84
C ASP A 47 6.41 -5.10 -12.62
N PHE A 48 6.36 -5.95 -11.60
CA PHE A 48 7.35 -7.01 -11.39
C PHE A 48 7.13 -8.24 -12.29
N LEU A 49 5.99 -8.30 -12.99
CA LEU A 49 5.64 -9.44 -13.82
C LEU A 49 6.16 -9.27 -15.25
N PRO A 50 6.62 -10.35 -15.91
CA PRO A 50 7.07 -10.29 -17.30
C PRO A 50 5.91 -9.95 -18.23
N LYS A 51 6.08 -8.88 -19.02
CA LYS A 51 5.04 -8.30 -19.90
C LYS A 51 4.87 -9.05 -21.22
N ASP A 52 5.75 -10.00 -21.52
CA ASP A 52 5.82 -10.76 -22.78
C ASP A 52 5.18 -12.15 -22.70
N VAL A 53 4.57 -12.51 -21.57
CA VAL A 53 3.92 -13.81 -21.37
C VAL A 53 2.45 -13.76 -21.79
N GLU A 54 2.03 -14.67 -22.67
CA GLU A 54 0.66 -14.77 -23.18
C GLU A 54 -0.40 -14.86 -22.07
N VAL A 55 -0.07 -15.56 -20.98
CA VAL A 55 -0.93 -15.69 -19.79
C VAL A 55 -1.23 -14.32 -19.18
N MET A 56 -0.25 -13.41 -19.12
CA MET A 56 -0.41 -12.09 -18.52
C MET A 56 -1.28 -11.19 -19.41
N ASN A 57 -1.05 -11.22 -20.72
CA ASN A 57 -1.89 -10.50 -21.68
C ASN A 57 -3.35 -11.00 -21.67
N THR A 58 -3.56 -12.29 -21.40
CA THR A 58 -4.91 -12.86 -21.26
C THR A 58 -5.57 -12.38 -19.97
N LEU A 59 -4.82 -12.36 -18.86
CA LEU A 59 -5.32 -11.85 -17.58
C LEU A 59 -5.75 -10.38 -17.68
N PHE A 60 -4.92 -9.52 -18.27
CA PHE A 60 -5.24 -8.10 -18.43
C PHE A 60 -6.47 -7.87 -19.31
N LYS A 61 -6.65 -8.67 -20.38
CA LYS A 61 -7.88 -8.61 -21.18
C LYS A 61 -9.14 -9.02 -20.40
N ILE A 62 -9.01 -9.98 -19.48
CA ILE A 62 -10.13 -10.39 -18.62
C ILE A 62 -10.47 -9.25 -17.65
N GLU A 63 -9.46 -8.61 -17.07
CA GLU A 63 -9.65 -7.48 -16.14
C GLU A 63 -10.25 -6.26 -16.86
N ASP A 64 -9.82 -5.95 -18.08
CA ASP A 64 -10.36 -4.85 -18.89
C ASP A 64 -11.84 -5.07 -19.28
N GLU A 65 -12.25 -6.30 -19.60
CA GLU A 65 -13.61 -6.63 -20.06
C GLU A 65 -14.59 -6.93 -18.90
N PHE A 66 -14.11 -7.60 -17.84
CA PHE A 66 -14.95 -8.07 -16.73
C PHE A 66 -14.75 -7.28 -15.43
N GLY A 67 -13.83 -6.30 -15.43
CA GLY A 67 -13.49 -5.47 -14.29
C GLY A 67 -12.41 -6.06 -13.38
N SER A 68 -11.94 -5.23 -12.46
CA SER A 68 -10.88 -5.57 -11.50
C SER A 68 -11.20 -6.82 -10.68
N THR A 69 -10.17 -7.61 -10.40
CA THR A 69 -10.24 -8.73 -9.44
C THR A 69 -9.86 -8.31 -8.02
N ASN A 70 -9.59 -7.02 -7.79
CA ASN A 70 -9.24 -6.48 -6.48
C ASN A 70 -10.39 -6.63 -5.49
N MET A 71 -10.06 -7.19 -4.32
CA MET A 71 -11.01 -7.40 -3.25
C MET A 71 -10.42 -6.93 -1.91
N VAL A 72 -11.17 -6.05 -1.26
CA VAL A 72 -11.03 -5.78 0.17
C VAL A 72 -12.01 -6.68 0.92
N PHE A 73 -11.58 -7.25 2.03
CA PHE A 73 -12.45 -7.98 2.93
C PHE A 73 -12.66 -7.17 4.19
N LEU A 74 -13.92 -7.03 4.60
CA LEU A 74 -14.25 -6.67 5.97
C LEU A 74 -14.56 -7.98 6.70
N VAL A 75 -13.71 -8.31 7.66
CA VAL A 75 -13.77 -9.51 8.48
C VAL A 75 -14.50 -9.18 9.76
N VAL A 76 -15.55 -9.94 10.07
CA VAL A 76 -16.31 -9.84 11.31
C VAL A 76 -16.06 -11.11 12.11
N GLU A 77 -15.49 -10.98 13.30
CA GLU A 77 -15.07 -12.08 14.16
C GLU A 77 -15.77 -12.02 15.52
N ILE A 78 -16.08 -13.19 16.08
CA ILE A 78 -16.54 -13.36 17.45
C ILE A 78 -15.34 -13.16 18.41
N ASP A 79 -15.38 -12.11 19.23
CA ASP A 79 -14.36 -11.77 20.23
C ASP A 79 -15.01 -11.41 21.57
N PRO A 80 -15.50 -12.40 22.34
CA PRO A 80 -16.19 -12.18 23.60
C PRO A 80 -15.20 -11.82 24.72
N GLN A 81 -15.60 -10.91 25.62
CA GLN A 81 -14.71 -10.43 26.69
C GLN A 81 -14.33 -11.52 27.70
N TYR A 82 -15.21 -12.50 27.92
CA TYR A 82 -14.98 -13.64 28.80
C TYR A 82 -15.83 -14.84 28.37
N SER A 83 -15.34 -16.05 28.67
CA SER A 83 -16.07 -17.28 28.36
C SER A 83 -17.39 -17.37 29.14
N GLY A 84 -18.50 -17.54 28.42
CA GLY A 84 -19.84 -17.64 29.00
C GLY A 84 -20.57 -16.30 29.18
N SER A 85 -20.14 -15.24 28.50
CA SER A 85 -20.91 -14.00 28.39
C SER A 85 -22.20 -14.24 27.57
N ASP A 86 -23.22 -13.39 27.80
CA ASP A 86 -24.44 -13.34 26.96
C ASP A 86 -24.19 -12.61 25.62
N GLU A 87 -22.92 -12.48 25.22
CA GLU A 87 -22.51 -11.85 23.98
C GLU A 87 -22.72 -12.79 22.80
N VAL A 88 -22.61 -12.24 21.59
CA VAL A 88 -22.85 -13.03 20.39
C VAL A 88 -21.78 -14.13 20.26
N SER A 89 -22.23 -15.36 20.02
CA SER A 89 -21.37 -16.55 19.84
C SER A 89 -21.46 -17.18 18.45
N ASP A 90 -22.33 -16.67 17.59
CA ASP A 90 -22.51 -17.12 16.21
C ASP A 90 -22.68 -15.89 15.30
N VAL A 91 -21.80 -15.74 14.30
CA VAL A 91 -21.84 -14.61 13.35
C VAL A 91 -23.12 -14.55 12.51
N ARG A 92 -23.91 -15.63 12.50
CA ARG A 92 -25.22 -15.70 11.85
C ARG A 92 -26.34 -15.08 12.69
N ASP A 93 -26.05 -14.61 13.91
CA ASP A 93 -27.03 -13.89 14.72
C ASP A 93 -27.62 -12.70 13.92
N PRO A 94 -28.96 -12.53 13.88
CA PRO A 94 -29.60 -11.42 13.17
C PRO A 94 -29.07 -10.03 13.53
N VAL A 95 -28.57 -9.83 14.76
CA VAL A 95 -27.90 -8.59 15.19
C VAL A 95 -26.63 -8.36 14.38
N VAL A 96 -25.79 -9.39 14.22
CA VAL A 96 -24.54 -9.34 13.44
C VAL A 96 -24.83 -9.23 11.95
N ILE A 97 -25.83 -9.94 11.44
CA ILE A 97 -26.27 -9.80 10.04
C ILE A 97 -26.70 -8.36 9.75
N ARG A 98 -27.47 -7.71 10.64
CA ARG A 98 -27.85 -6.30 10.48
C ARG A 98 -26.65 -5.35 10.56
N TYR A 99 -25.70 -5.65 11.43
CA TYR A 99 -24.45 -4.90 11.51
C TYR A 99 -23.69 -4.95 10.18
N MET A 100 -23.48 -6.16 9.63
CA MET A 100 -22.85 -6.35 8.32
C MET A 100 -23.64 -5.69 7.18
N ASP A 101 -24.97 -5.68 7.23
CA ASP A 101 -25.79 -5.01 6.22
C ASP A 101 -25.55 -3.51 6.18
N ARG A 102 -25.47 -2.87 7.35
CA ARG A 102 -25.20 -1.43 7.46
C ARG A 102 -23.81 -1.08 6.96
N MET A 103 -22.80 -1.85 7.39
CA MET A 103 -21.42 -1.71 6.90
C MET A 103 -21.36 -1.85 5.38
N SER A 104 -22.06 -2.86 4.83
CA SER A 104 -22.08 -3.10 3.39
C SER A 104 -22.73 -1.96 2.61
N GLN A 105 -23.83 -1.41 3.11
CA GLN A 105 -24.52 -0.30 2.48
C GLN A 105 -23.66 0.97 2.46
N LEU A 106 -22.98 1.29 3.56
CA LEU A 106 -22.09 2.45 3.59
C LEU A 106 -20.85 2.25 2.70
N ALA A 107 -20.24 1.06 2.74
CA ALA A 107 -19.10 0.74 1.89
C ALA A 107 -19.43 0.81 0.40
N ALA A 108 -20.67 0.48 0.01
CA ALA A 108 -21.12 0.59 -1.38
C ALA A 108 -21.26 2.04 -1.89
N HIS A 109 -21.20 3.05 -1.01
CA HIS A 109 -21.22 4.47 -1.36
C HIS A 109 -19.84 5.13 -1.23
N THR A 110 -18.80 4.35 -0.95
CA THR A 110 -17.40 4.79 -0.91
C THR A 110 -16.88 4.94 -2.34
N ASP A 111 -16.05 5.94 -2.59
CA ASP A 111 -15.43 6.13 -3.90
C ASP A 111 -14.55 4.90 -4.25
N ASP A 112 -14.43 4.61 -5.54
CA ASP A 112 -13.68 3.46 -6.09
C ASP A 112 -14.21 2.06 -5.71
N VAL A 113 -15.37 1.97 -5.05
CA VAL A 113 -16.07 0.69 -4.79
C VAL A 113 -17.07 0.39 -5.92
N ILE A 114 -16.92 -0.80 -6.53
CA ILE A 114 -17.78 -1.28 -7.63
C ILE A 114 -18.98 -2.04 -7.10
N ASP A 115 -18.75 -2.99 -6.20
CA ASP A 115 -19.78 -3.86 -5.63
C ASP A 115 -19.43 -4.29 -4.21
N VAL A 116 -20.46 -4.54 -3.40
CA VAL A 116 -20.30 -5.06 -2.04
C VAL A 116 -21.21 -6.27 -1.85
N SER A 117 -20.59 -7.42 -1.67
CA SER A 117 -21.28 -8.68 -1.40
C SER A 117 -21.08 -9.13 0.04
N SER A 118 -22.18 -9.35 0.76
CA SER A 118 -22.17 -9.72 2.18
C SER A 118 -23.14 -10.86 2.47
N PRO A 119 -23.00 -11.54 3.63
CA PRO A 119 -24.00 -12.51 4.04
C PRO A 119 -25.40 -11.88 4.12
N ALA A 120 -25.48 -10.61 4.52
CA ALA A 120 -26.74 -9.88 4.62
C ALA A 120 -27.38 -9.60 3.26
N SER A 121 -26.62 -9.16 2.26
CA SER A 121 -27.15 -8.94 0.91
C SER A 121 -27.61 -10.26 0.28
N MET A 122 -26.87 -11.34 0.51
CA MET A 122 -27.26 -12.67 0.04
C MET A 122 -28.52 -13.20 0.73
N LEU A 123 -28.64 -13.04 2.06
CA LEU A 123 -29.84 -13.41 2.79
C LEU A 123 -31.07 -12.63 2.30
N LYS A 124 -30.93 -11.32 2.03
CA LYS A 124 -32.02 -10.51 1.44
C LYS A 124 -32.44 -11.05 0.08
N SER A 125 -31.48 -11.37 -0.80
CA SER A 125 -31.79 -11.91 -2.13
C SER A 125 -32.56 -13.23 -2.08
N LEU A 126 -32.31 -14.07 -1.06
CA LEU A 126 -32.98 -15.36 -0.89
C LEU A 126 -34.27 -15.28 -0.05
N ASN A 127 -34.49 -14.18 0.67
CA ASN A 127 -35.62 -13.97 1.57
C ASN A 127 -36.50 -12.77 1.17
N ASN A 128 -36.83 -12.68 -0.13
CA ASN A 128 -37.74 -11.67 -0.69
C ASN A 128 -37.39 -10.21 -0.32
N GLY A 129 -36.09 -9.90 -0.28
CA GLY A 129 -35.58 -8.56 0.05
C GLY A 129 -35.55 -8.22 1.54
N ARG A 130 -35.87 -9.16 2.43
CA ARG A 130 -35.94 -8.94 3.88
C ARG A 130 -34.84 -9.67 4.63
N LEU A 131 -34.35 -9.05 5.70
CA LEU A 131 -33.41 -9.72 6.59
C LEU A 131 -34.16 -10.66 7.55
N PRO A 132 -33.65 -11.89 7.75
CA PRO A 132 -34.17 -12.80 8.77
C PRO A 132 -34.20 -12.17 10.16
N GLN A 133 -35.21 -12.52 10.95
CA GLN A 133 -35.40 -11.94 12.29
C GLN A 133 -34.90 -12.87 13.42
N SER A 134 -34.62 -14.13 13.11
CA SER A 134 -34.16 -15.12 14.09
C SER A 134 -32.99 -15.93 13.57
N LEU A 135 -32.12 -16.38 14.48
CA LEU A 135 -31.01 -17.27 14.15
C LEU A 135 -31.48 -18.53 13.43
N ARG A 136 -32.62 -19.10 13.84
CA ARG A 136 -33.21 -20.28 13.21
C ARG A 136 -33.55 -20.04 11.74
N GLU A 137 -34.15 -18.88 11.42
CA GLU A 137 -34.48 -18.51 10.05
C GLU A 137 -33.20 -18.33 9.20
N VAL A 138 -32.16 -17.72 9.76
CA VAL A 138 -30.85 -17.63 9.10
C VAL A 138 -30.31 -19.03 8.81
N GLN A 139 -30.29 -19.91 9.81
CA GLN A 139 -29.81 -21.29 9.67
C GLN A 139 -30.62 -22.10 8.63
N GLU A 140 -31.94 -21.92 8.58
CA GLU A 140 -32.80 -22.57 7.59
C GLU A 140 -32.52 -22.10 6.17
N ILE A 141 -32.11 -20.85 5.97
CA ILE A 141 -31.74 -20.33 4.64
C ILE A 141 -30.31 -20.77 4.29
N THR A 142 -29.36 -20.61 5.23
CA THR A 142 -27.94 -20.93 4.99
C THR A 142 -27.69 -22.42 4.84
N GLY A 143 -28.45 -23.27 5.54
CA GLY A 143 -28.27 -24.72 5.50
C GLY A 143 -28.81 -25.40 4.23
N LYS A 144 -29.55 -24.67 3.39
CA LYS A 144 -30.17 -25.23 2.18
C LYS A 144 -29.21 -25.28 0.98
N ASN A 145 -28.14 -24.49 0.98
CA ASN A 145 -27.20 -24.42 -0.13
C ASN A 145 -25.78 -24.05 0.34
N GLY A 146 -24.75 -24.47 -0.39
CA GLY A 146 -23.34 -24.12 -0.10
C GLY A 146 -22.96 -22.69 -0.52
N LEU A 147 -23.92 -21.80 -0.75
CA LEU A 147 -23.64 -20.43 -1.20
C LEU A 147 -22.97 -19.59 -0.11
N PHE A 148 -23.23 -19.94 1.16
CA PHE A 148 -22.70 -19.24 2.32
C PHE A 148 -21.32 -19.72 2.79
N ASP A 149 -20.80 -20.81 2.21
CA ASP A 149 -19.48 -21.37 2.54
C ASP A 149 -18.33 -20.39 2.24
N ARG A 150 -18.57 -19.40 1.39
CA ARG A 150 -17.62 -18.33 1.04
C ARG A 150 -17.73 -17.10 1.95
N TYR A 151 -18.76 -17.05 2.78
CA TYR A 151 -19.08 -15.91 3.63
C TYR A 151 -18.93 -16.22 5.11
N PHE A 152 -19.13 -17.46 5.54
CA PHE A 152 -18.98 -17.88 6.93
C PHE A 152 -17.88 -18.91 7.09
N SER A 153 -17.16 -18.84 8.21
CA SER A 153 -16.26 -19.91 8.62
C SER A 153 -17.05 -21.17 9.00
N LYS A 154 -16.40 -22.34 8.94
CA LYS A 154 -17.05 -23.64 9.24
C LYS A 154 -17.56 -23.76 10.67
N ASP A 155 -16.94 -23.04 11.58
CA ASP A 155 -17.26 -22.93 13.01
C ASP A 155 -18.16 -21.73 13.34
N TYR A 156 -18.53 -20.91 12.34
CA TYR A 156 -19.38 -19.72 12.49
C TYR A 156 -18.86 -18.67 13.48
N THR A 157 -17.54 -18.61 13.65
CA THR A 157 -16.83 -17.60 14.43
C THR A 157 -16.42 -16.39 13.60
N MET A 158 -16.39 -16.52 12.27
CA MET A 158 -16.02 -15.45 11.35
C MET A 158 -16.99 -15.33 10.18
N ALA A 159 -17.24 -14.10 9.76
CA ALA A 159 -17.96 -13.75 8.55
C ALA A 159 -17.15 -12.77 7.69
N LEU A 160 -17.31 -12.85 6.36
CA LEU A 160 -16.64 -12.00 5.40
C LEU A 160 -17.65 -11.14 4.63
N VAL A 161 -17.40 -9.84 4.58
CA VAL A 161 -17.99 -8.92 3.61
C VAL A 161 -16.95 -8.63 2.54
N ARG A 162 -17.31 -8.84 1.28
CA ARG A 162 -16.42 -8.72 0.13
C ARG A 162 -16.72 -7.42 -0.59
N ILE A 163 -15.71 -6.56 -0.71
CA ILE A 163 -15.81 -5.24 -1.34
C ILE A 163 -14.93 -5.29 -2.59
N GLN A 164 -15.54 -5.20 -3.77
CA GLN A 164 -14.85 -5.13 -5.04
C GLN A 164 -14.53 -3.67 -5.36
N THR A 165 -13.29 -3.40 -5.75
CA THR A 165 -12.81 -2.04 -6.04
C THR A 165 -12.40 -1.89 -7.50
N THR A 166 -12.14 -0.67 -7.95
CA THR A 166 -11.48 -0.44 -9.24
C THR A 166 -10.01 -0.86 -9.22
N ASP A 167 -9.39 -0.91 -10.40
CA ASP A 167 -7.97 -1.23 -10.54
C ASP A 167 -7.04 -0.08 -10.12
N ASP A 168 -7.50 1.16 -10.29
CA ASP A 168 -6.75 2.39 -10.04
C ASP A 168 -7.02 3.00 -8.65
N VAL A 169 -7.70 2.25 -7.77
CA VAL A 169 -8.11 2.71 -6.44
C VAL A 169 -6.92 3.20 -5.62
N ASP A 170 -7.08 4.37 -4.99
CA ASP A 170 -6.15 4.80 -3.94
C ASP A 170 -6.44 4.01 -2.67
N LEU A 171 -5.69 2.93 -2.49
CA LEU A 171 -5.83 2.02 -1.37
C LEU A 171 -5.70 2.75 -0.01
N ASN A 172 -4.89 3.82 0.09
CA ASN A 172 -4.77 4.57 1.35
C ASN A 172 -6.05 5.32 1.68
N ASN A 173 -6.63 6.00 0.70
CA ASN A 173 -7.89 6.70 0.90
C ASN A 173 -9.02 5.72 1.20
N LEU A 174 -9.07 4.60 0.48
CA LEU A 174 -10.05 3.55 0.70
C LEU A 174 -9.95 2.95 2.12
N GLU A 175 -8.75 2.64 2.60
CA GLU A 175 -8.54 2.13 3.96
C GLU A 175 -9.04 3.13 5.01
N ASP A 176 -8.75 4.43 4.81
CA ASP A 176 -9.20 5.49 5.72
C ASP A 176 -10.71 5.67 5.70
N GLU A 177 -11.35 5.62 4.54
CA GLU A 177 -12.81 5.72 4.40
C GLU A 177 -13.54 4.51 5.00
N LEU A 178 -13.14 3.30 4.64
CA LEU A 178 -13.70 2.07 5.22
C LEU A 178 -13.42 1.98 6.74
N GLY A 179 -12.25 2.48 7.18
CA GLY A 179 -11.89 2.59 8.59
C GLY A 179 -12.74 3.58 9.37
N LYS A 180 -13.25 4.65 8.75
CA LYS A 180 -14.24 5.56 9.36
C LYS A 180 -15.57 4.85 9.54
N ILE A 181 -16.04 4.10 8.53
CA ILE A 181 -17.29 3.34 8.61
C ILE A 181 -17.26 2.36 9.80
N LEU A 182 -16.13 1.66 10.00
CA LEU A 182 -15.92 0.74 11.13
C LEU A 182 -16.02 1.42 12.50
N LYS A 183 -15.63 2.71 12.59
CA LYS A 183 -15.68 3.50 13.83
C LYS A 183 -17.06 4.12 14.07
N GLU A 184 -17.75 4.49 13.01
CA GLU A 184 -19.07 5.12 13.09
C GLU A 184 -20.19 4.13 13.43
N ILE A 185 -20.09 2.89 12.95
CA ILE A 185 -21.06 1.84 13.27
C ILE A 185 -20.53 1.04 14.47
N PRO A 186 -21.11 1.20 15.68
CA PRO A 186 -20.67 0.44 16.84
C PRO A 186 -20.91 -1.05 16.62
N ALA A 187 -19.87 -1.85 16.86
CA ALA A 187 -19.96 -3.30 16.82
C ALA A 187 -20.87 -3.81 17.95
N PRO A 188 -21.67 -4.86 17.71
CA PRO A 188 -22.39 -5.55 18.78
C PRO A 188 -21.43 -6.11 19.85
N PRO A 189 -21.88 -6.29 21.10
CA PRO A 189 -21.05 -6.93 22.13
C PRO A 189 -20.54 -8.32 21.69
N GLY A 190 -19.26 -8.58 21.92
CA GLY A 190 -18.58 -9.81 21.50
C GLY A 190 -18.23 -9.89 20.01
N ILE A 191 -18.28 -8.77 19.28
CA ILE A 191 -17.91 -8.70 17.87
C ILE A 191 -16.75 -7.74 17.66
N ASN A 192 -15.74 -8.20 16.92
CA ASN A 192 -14.67 -7.37 16.40
C ASN A 192 -14.77 -7.34 14.87
N ALA A 193 -14.55 -6.16 14.27
CA ALA A 193 -14.60 -5.99 12.82
C ALA A 193 -13.32 -5.29 12.34
N GLN A 194 -12.67 -5.89 11.35
CA GLN A 194 -11.39 -5.43 10.82
C GLN A 194 -11.39 -5.48 9.30
N LEU A 195 -10.56 -4.64 8.68
CA LEU A 195 -10.30 -4.72 7.25
C LEU A 195 -9.14 -5.69 6.99
N GLY A 196 -9.22 -6.41 5.89
CA GLY A 196 -8.21 -7.33 5.43
C GLY A 196 -8.27 -7.53 3.92
N GLY A 197 -7.49 -8.49 3.43
CA GLY A 197 -7.32 -8.74 2.01
C GLY A 197 -5.97 -8.28 1.50
N THR A 198 -5.53 -8.91 0.42
CA THR A 198 -4.19 -8.78 -0.15
C THR A 198 -3.86 -7.35 -0.59
N VAL A 199 -4.89 -6.56 -0.93
CA VAL A 199 -4.73 -5.15 -1.32
C VAL A 199 -4.37 -4.25 -0.13
N LEU A 200 -4.71 -4.62 1.10
CA LEU A 200 -4.34 -3.86 2.30
C LEU A 200 -2.99 -4.29 2.87
N GLU A 201 -2.55 -5.53 2.62
CA GLU A 201 -1.26 -6.04 3.11
C GLU A 201 -0.06 -5.20 2.62
N GLY A 202 -0.06 -4.82 1.35
CA GLY A 202 1.01 -3.99 0.77
C GLY A 202 1.12 -2.63 1.47
N GLN A 203 -0.01 -2.02 1.80
CA GLN A 203 -0.04 -0.76 2.54
C GLN A 203 0.45 -0.92 3.97
N VAL A 204 -0.02 -1.94 4.69
CA VAL A 204 0.42 -2.21 6.07
C VAL A 204 1.93 -2.47 6.10
N MET A 205 2.44 -3.19 5.10
CA MET A 205 3.87 -3.43 4.94
C MET A 205 4.63 -2.13 4.68
N SER A 206 4.15 -1.28 3.77
CA SER A 206 4.75 0.03 3.49
C SER A 206 4.73 0.96 4.72
N LYS A 207 3.59 1.09 5.40
CA LYS A 207 3.42 1.87 6.64
C LYS A 207 4.34 1.38 7.77
N SER A 208 4.62 0.08 7.81
CA SER A 208 5.48 -0.55 8.82
C SER A 208 6.98 -0.42 8.48
N ILE A 209 7.35 -0.59 7.21
CA ILE A 209 8.75 -0.52 6.75
C ILE A 209 9.26 0.92 6.64
N GLY A 210 8.41 1.87 6.22
CA GLY A 210 8.81 3.26 5.99
C GLY A 210 9.53 3.91 7.19
N PRO A 211 8.95 3.88 8.41
CA PRO A 211 9.60 4.41 9.61
C PRO A 211 10.92 3.72 9.92
N ASP A 212 11.02 2.40 9.72
CA ASP A 212 12.23 1.63 9.96
C ASP A 212 13.32 1.96 8.93
N MET A 213 12.97 2.16 7.66
CA MET A 213 13.88 2.67 6.64
C MET A 213 14.41 4.06 6.98
N ALA A 214 13.55 4.96 7.47
CA ALA A 214 13.97 6.30 7.87
C ALA A 214 14.94 6.27 9.07
N ARG A 215 14.64 5.45 10.08
CA ARG A 215 15.49 5.26 11.27
C ARG A 215 16.83 4.64 10.90
N THR A 216 16.83 3.54 10.16
CA THR A 216 18.05 2.84 9.72
C THR A 216 18.90 3.74 8.85
N THR A 217 18.32 4.47 7.88
CA THR A 217 19.04 5.47 7.06
C THR A 217 19.71 6.53 7.93
N THR A 218 18.99 7.05 8.93
CA THR A 218 19.53 8.05 9.86
C THR A 218 20.71 7.47 10.65
N TYR A 219 20.58 6.27 11.20
CA TYR A 219 21.65 5.60 11.94
C TYR A 219 22.87 5.30 11.05
N SER A 220 22.65 4.84 9.82
CA SER A 220 23.71 4.61 8.85
C SER A 220 24.43 5.90 8.47
N LEU A 221 23.71 7.00 8.24
CA LEU A 221 24.31 8.29 7.92
C LEU A 221 25.18 8.80 9.07
N VAL A 222 24.69 8.73 10.31
CA VAL A 222 25.44 9.10 11.51
C VAL A 222 26.67 8.20 11.67
N GLY A 223 26.53 6.90 11.45
CA GLY A 223 27.64 5.94 11.50
C GLY A 223 28.72 6.24 10.48
N ILE A 224 28.35 6.45 9.21
CA ILE A 224 29.28 6.82 8.13
C ILE A 224 29.98 8.14 8.45
N LEU A 225 29.25 9.15 8.90
CA LEU A 225 29.82 10.44 9.30
C LEU A 225 30.85 10.27 10.43
N MET A 226 30.54 9.45 11.44
CA MET A 226 31.44 9.16 12.55
C MET A 226 32.73 8.48 12.06
N VAL A 227 32.62 7.47 11.19
CA VAL A 227 33.77 6.77 10.60
C VAL A 227 34.65 7.75 9.82
N ILE A 228 34.06 8.60 8.99
CA ILE A 228 34.79 9.61 8.20
C ILE A 228 35.53 10.59 9.13
N LEU A 229 34.87 11.09 10.18
CA LEU A 229 35.49 12.02 11.14
C LEU A 229 36.67 11.37 11.88
N ILE A 230 36.57 10.09 12.23
CA ILE A 230 37.65 9.33 12.87
C ILE A 230 38.83 9.13 11.91
N VAL A 231 38.56 8.73 10.67
CA VAL A 231 39.60 8.44 9.66
C VAL A 231 40.37 9.71 9.30
N PHE A 232 39.68 10.82 9.06
CA PHE A 232 40.33 12.07 8.67
C PHE A 232 40.81 12.92 9.85
N ARG A 233 40.43 12.56 11.09
CA ARG A 233 40.73 13.26 12.35
C ARG A 233 40.48 14.78 12.28
N SER A 234 39.59 15.22 11.39
CA SER A 234 39.33 16.61 11.08
C SER A 234 37.98 16.75 10.40
N VAL A 235 37.14 17.65 10.94
CA VAL A 235 35.83 17.97 10.39
C VAL A 235 35.96 18.49 8.96
N LYS A 236 36.94 19.37 8.70
CA LYS A 236 37.15 19.98 7.39
C LYS A 236 37.46 18.94 6.31
N TYR A 237 38.36 18.01 6.61
CA TYR A 237 38.75 16.98 5.63
C TYR A 237 37.68 15.89 5.48
N GLY A 238 36.90 15.62 6.54
CA GLY A 238 35.77 14.69 6.50
C GLY A 238 34.59 15.16 5.63
N PHE A 239 34.36 16.47 5.47
CA PHE A 239 33.31 16.97 4.58
C PHE A 239 33.66 16.85 3.08
N THR A 240 34.94 16.75 2.71
CA THR A 240 35.39 16.62 1.31
C THR A 240 34.79 15.40 0.58
N PRO A 241 34.79 14.18 1.14
CA PRO A 241 34.10 13.05 0.51
C PRO A 241 32.58 13.22 0.53
N LEU A 242 32.01 13.84 1.57
CA LEU A 242 30.56 14.03 1.66
C LEU A 242 30.02 14.95 0.56
N THR A 243 30.72 16.04 0.24
CA THR A 243 30.33 16.91 -0.87
C THR A 243 30.38 16.16 -2.20
N THR A 244 31.37 15.31 -2.40
CA THR A 244 31.48 14.46 -3.60
C THR A 244 30.28 13.52 -3.73
N ILE A 245 29.85 12.90 -2.63
CA ILE A 245 28.66 12.05 -2.60
C ILE A 245 27.39 12.86 -2.91
N ILE A 246 27.22 14.03 -2.27
CA ILE A 246 26.05 14.89 -2.47
C ILE A 246 25.92 15.30 -3.95
N PHE A 247 27.00 15.80 -4.56
CA PHE A 247 26.97 16.17 -5.98
C PHE A 247 26.77 14.96 -6.90
N GLY A 248 27.38 13.82 -6.58
CA GLY A 248 27.20 12.58 -7.35
C GLY A 248 25.75 12.09 -7.34
N SER A 249 25.13 12.03 -6.15
CA SER A 249 23.72 11.65 -6.00
C SER A 249 22.79 12.66 -6.67
N LEU A 250 23.06 13.96 -6.51
CA LEU A 250 22.26 15.02 -7.14
C LEU A 250 22.29 14.91 -8.67
N TRP A 251 23.46 14.70 -9.25
CA TRP A 251 23.61 14.55 -10.70
C TRP A 251 22.98 13.26 -11.21
N ALA A 252 23.06 12.17 -10.44
CA ALA A 252 22.36 10.93 -10.78
C ALA A 252 20.84 11.12 -10.82
N MET A 253 20.26 11.75 -9.78
CA MET A 253 18.82 12.05 -9.76
C MET A 253 18.43 13.02 -10.88
N GLY A 254 19.22 14.08 -11.10
CA GLY A 254 18.99 15.01 -12.20
C GLY A 254 19.06 14.35 -13.57
N TYR A 255 19.94 13.36 -13.75
CA TYR A 255 20.01 12.58 -14.99
C TYR A 255 18.78 11.69 -15.17
N VAL A 256 18.32 11.01 -14.10
CA VAL A 256 17.06 10.22 -14.11
C VAL A 256 15.87 11.09 -14.51
N GLY A 257 15.74 12.27 -13.92
CA GLY A 257 14.72 13.24 -14.30
C GLY A 257 14.89 13.75 -15.74
N PHE A 258 16.13 13.96 -16.20
CA PHE A 258 16.43 14.41 -17.56
C PHE A 258 15.96 13.45 -18.65
N ILE A 259 16.17 12.15 -18.45
CA ILE A 259 15.71 11.12 -19.39
C ILE A 259 14.24 10.76 -19.21
N GLY A 260 13.54 11.41 -18.27
CA GLY A 260 12.12 11.18 -18.02
C GLY A 260 11.81 9.83 -17.40
N MET A 261 12.79 9.17 -16.77
CA MET A 261 12.51 7.95 -16.01
C MET A 261 11.86 8.34 -14.68
N GLY A 262 10.69 7.75 -14.41
CA GLY A 262 10.07 7.85 -13.09
C GLY A 262 10.86 7.06 -12.04
N LEU A 263 10.68 7.41 -10.78
CA LEU A 263 11.09 6.54 -9.68
C LEU A 263 9.91 5.66 -9.30
N THR A 264 10.14 4.36 -9.22
CA THR A 264 9.19 3.38 -8.73
C THR A 264 9.33 3.31 -7.20
N SER A 265 8.27 3.59 -6.45
CA SER A 265 8.25 3.43 -4.99
C SER A 265 7.65 2.11 -4.56
#